data_AF-A0A7H4PDG6-F1
#
_entry.id   AF-A0A7H4PDG6-F1
#
_cell.length_a   1.000
_cell.length_b   1.000
_cell.length_c   1.000
_cell.angle_alpha   90.00
_cell.angle_beta   90.00
_cell.angle_gamma   90.00
#
_symmetry.space_group_name_H-M   'P 1'
#
loop_
_entity.id
_entity.type
_entity.pdbx_description
1 polymer ?
#
loop_
_entity_poly.entity_id
_entity_poly.type
_entity_poly.pdbx_seq_one_letter_code
_entity_poly.pdbx_strand_id
1 'polypeptide(L)'
;MEQHFLHAVPENAPYEHDYEGPDDMPSHIKSSMLGVSLMLPVRDGSVRLGTWQGIWLGEHRIHGGSRHIIATLMGNKNDNFGFIAVLHGKAGRRTKRT
;
A
#
# COMPACT_ATOMS: atom_id res chain seq x y z
N MET A 1 -10.13 -12.81 -3.45
CA MET A 1 -9.57 -11.49 -3.80
C MET A 1 -8.51 -11.63 -4.88
N GLU A 2 -7.42 -12.37 -4.66
CA GLU A 2 -6.35 -12.51 -5.68
C GLU A 2 -6.84 -13.01 -7.05
N GLN A 3 -7.67 -14.07 -7.07
CA GLN A 3 -8.25 -14.59 -8.33
C GLN A 3 -9.04 -13.53 -9.13
N HIS A 4 -9.70 -12.59 -8.45
CA HIS A 4 -10.39 -11.50 -9.13
C HIS A 4 -9.39 -10.56 -9.82
N PHE A 5 -8.26 -10.25 -9.17
CA PHE A 5 -7.22 -9.40 -9.74
C PHE A 5 -6.46 -10.08 -10.88
N LEU A 6 -6.23 -11.39 -10.82
CA LEU A 6 -5.62 -12.13 -11.93
C LEU A 6 -6.49 -12.09 -13.20
N HIS A 7 -7.81 -12.04 -13.06
CA HIS A 7 -8.72 -11.87 -14.19
C HIS A 7 -8.83 -10.42 -14.65
N ALA A 8 -8.91 -9.46 -13.73
CA ALA A 8 -9.09 -8.04 -14.06
C ALA A 8 -7.80 -7.37 -14.58
N VAL A 9 -6.64 -7.82 -14.09
CA VAL A 9 -5.31 -7.29 -14.40
C VAL A 9 -4.36 -8.47 -14.62
N PRO A 10 -4.46 -9.16 -15.76
CA PRO A 10 -3.67 -10.36 -16.05
C PRO A 10 -2.20 -10.04 -16.27
N GLU A 11 -1.29 -10.94 -15.88
CA GLU A 11 0.16 -10.70 -15.90
C GLU A 11 0.78 -10.63 -17.31
N ASN A 12 0.27 -11.40 -18.26
CA ASN A 12 0.82 -11.47 -19.62
C ASN A 12 -0.06 -10.73 -20.66
N ALA A 13 -0.79 -9.71 -20.24
CA ALA A 13 -1.50 -8.84 -21.18
C ALA A 13 -0.51 -7.92 -21.93
N PRO A 14 -0.91 -7.39 -23.11
CA PRO A 14 -0.05 -6.53 -23.93
C PRO A 14 0.08 -5.12 -23.34
N TYR A 15 0.73 -5.01 -22.17
CA TYR A 15 1.06 -3.72 -21.57
C TYR A 15 2.33 -3.14 -22.18
N GLU A 16 2.43 -1.82 -22.20
CA GLU A 16 3.59 -1.12 -22.76
C GLU A 16 4.81 -1.09 -21.80
N HIS A 17 4.69 -1.63 -20.58
CA HIS A 17 5.70 -1.51 -19.52
C HIS A 17 5.95 -2.83 -18.77
N ASP A 18 6.92 -3.63 -19.20
CA ASP A 18 7.27 -4.93 -18.60
C ASP A 18 8.76 -5.05 -18.23
N TYR A 19 9.45 -3.92 -18.09
CA TYR A 19 10.91 -3.88 -17.93
C TYR A 19 11.41 -4.58 -16.67
N GLU A 20 10.63 -4.64 -15.58
CA GLU A 20 10.98 -5.39 -14.36
C GLU A 20 10.37 -6.81 -14.32
N GLY A 21 9.80 -7.32 -15.40
CA GLY A 21 9.21 -8.67 -15.49
C GLY A 21 7.69 -8.67 -15.76
N PRO A 22 7.08 -9.86 -15.93
CA PRO A 22 5.68 -9.99 -16.36
C PRO A 22 4.67 -9.45 -15.33
N ASP A 23 5.03 -9.42 -14.05
CA ASP A 23 4.19 -8.89 -12.98
C ASP A 23 4.35 -7.37 -12.76
N ASP A 24 5.18 -6.70 -13.56
CA ASP A 24 5.51 -5.27 -13.41
C ASP A 24 4.31 -4.35 -13.61
N MET A 25 3.84 -4.16 -14.86
CA MET A 25 2.62 -3.36 -15.09
C MET A 25 1.40 -3.83 -14.30
N PRO A 26 1.10 -5.14 -14.19
CA PRO A 26 0.01 -5.60 -13.36
C PRO A 26 0.09 -5.11 -11.92
N SER A 27 1.29 -5.13 -11.32
CA SER A 27 1.48 -4.65 -9.95
C SER A 27 1.25 -3.14 -9.83
N HIS A 28 1.65 -2.36 -10.83
CA HIS A 28 1.38 -0.92 -10.90
C HIS A 28 -0.13 -0.65 -10.97
N ILE A 29 -0.85 -1.35 -11.86
CA ILE A 29 -2.30 -1.20 -12.02
C ILE A 29 -3.02 -1.59 -10.72
N LYS A 30 -2.72 -2.76 -10.14
CA LYS A 30 -3.33 -3.23 -8.88
C LYS A 30 -3.09 -2.23 -7.75
N SER A 31 -1.88 -1.68 -7.63
CA SER A 31 -1.53 -0.67 -6.60
C SER A 31 -2.30 0.65 -6.79
N SER A 32 -2.44 1.12 -8.03
CA SER A 32 -3.21 2.32 -8.34
C SER A 32 -4.71 2.14 -8.09
N MET A 33 -5.25 0.94 -8.32
CA MET A 33 -6.66 0.62 -8.08
C MET A 33 -7.00 0.50 -6.58
N LEU A 34 -6.15 -0.19 -5.81
CA LEU A 34 -6.37 -0.43 -4.38
C LEU A 34 -5.98 0.77 -3.50
N GLY A 35 -5.11 1.64 -4.02
CA GLY A 35 -4.54 2.75 -3.30
C GLY A 35 -3.30 2.34 -2.51
N VAL A 36 -2.39 3.30 -2.33
CA VAL A 36 -1.10 3.11 -1.66
C VAL A 36 -1.05 3.70 -0.25
N SER A 37 -2.19 4.20 0.23
CA SER A 37 -2.28 4.89 1.51
C SER A 37 -3.62 4.71 2.20
N LEU A 38 -3.62 4.73 3.52
CA LEU A 38 -4.81 4.73 4.36
C LEU A 38 -4.80 5.95 5.29
N MET A 39 -5.97 6.55 5.50
CA MET A 39 -6.20 7.52 6.57
C MET A 39 -7.15 6.89 7.57
N LEU A 40 -6.68 6.65 8.80
CA LEU A 40 -7.42 5.92 9.81
C LEU A 40 -7.68 6.80 11.03
N PRO A 41 -8.92 6.84 11.57
CA PRO A 41 -9.20 7.59 12.78
C PRO A 41 -8.51 6.94 13.98
N VAL A 42 -7.98 7.79 14.85
CA VAL A 42 -7.37 7.42 16.12
C VAL A 42 -8.18 8.09 17.21
N ARG A 43 -8.60 7.32 18.22
CA ARG A 43 -9.28 7.86 19.39
C ARG A 43 -8.80 7.17 20.66
N ASP A 44 -8.55 7.94 21.71
CA ASP A 44 -8.02 7.47 22.99
C ASP A 44 -6.74 6.61 22.81
N GLY A 45 -5.83 7.05 21.95
CA GLY A 45 -4.56 6.38 21.69
C GLY A 45 -4.63 5.10 20.86
N SER A 46 -5.80 4.73 20.32
CA SER A 46 -5.99 3.52 19.52
C SER A 46 -6.65 3.80 18.17
N VAL A 47 -6.20 3.11 17.13
CA VAL A 47 -6.85 3.13 15.80
C VAL A 47 -8.26 2.56 15.93
N ARG A 48 -9.23 3.24 15.34
CA ARG A 48 -10.64 2.83 15.37
C ARG A 48 -11.00 2.15 14.05
N LEU A 49 -11.12 0.83 14.13
CA LEU A 49 -11.60 -0.02 13.05
C LEU A 49 -12.98 -0.56 13.42
N GLY A 50 -13.85 -0.76 12.43
CA GLY A 50 -15.08 -1.54 12.59
C GLY A 50 -14.77 -3.03 12.84
N THR A 51 -15.75 -3.78 13.33
CA THR A 51 -15.60 -5.20 13.71
C THR A 51 -14.95 -6.08 12.64
N TRP A 52 -15.18 -5.77 11.36
CA TRP A 52 -14.69 -6.54 10.21
C TRP A 52 -13.62 -5.82 9.39
N GLN A 53 -13.12 -4.68 9.85
CA GLN A 53 -12.06 -3.94 9.16
C GLN A 53 -10.70 -4.46 9.60
N GLY A 54 -9.87 -4.81 8.62
CA GLY A 54 -8.46 -5.15 8.80
C GLY A 54 -7.59 -4.23 7.93
N ILE A 55 -6.34 -4.03 8.34
CA ILE A 55 -5.33 -3.32 7.56
C ILE A 55 -4.46 -4.38 6.88
N TRP A 56 -4.38 -4.32 5.56
CA TRP A 56 -3.66 -5.30 4.74
C TRP A 56 -2.59 -4.61 3.91
N LEU A 57 -1.42 -5.24 3.80
CA LEU A 57 -0.40 -4.87 2.82
C LEU A 57 -0.57 -5.77 1.59
N GLY A 58 -0.98 -5.18 0.46
CA GLY A 58 -1.04 -5.88 -0.82
C GLY A 58 0.34 -5.90 -1.49
N GLU A 59 1.06 -7.02 -1.40
CA GLU A 59 2.24 -7.25 -2.24
C GLU A 59 1.78 -7.81 -3.59
N HIS A 60 1.99 -7.04 -4.66
CA HIS A 60 1.53 -7.40 -6.00
C HIS A 60 2.63 -7.92 -6.92
N ARG A 61 3.88 -7.99 -6.44
CA ARG A 61 4.97 -8.68 -7.13
C ARG A 61 5.06 -10.13 -6.66
N ILE A 62 5.22 -11.07 -7.58
CA ILE A 62 5.46 -12.49 -7.29
C ILE A 62 6.78 -12.64 -6.52
N HIS A 63 7.80 -11.92 -6.94
CA HIS A 63 9.11 -11.85 -6.28
C HIS A 63 9.30 -10.48 -5.64
N GLY A 64 8.37 -10.12 -4.75
CA GLY A 64 8.46 -8.90 -3.96
C GLY A 64 9.70 -8.88 -3.06
N GLY A 65 10.32 -7.70 -2.95
CA GLY A 65 11.35 -7.42 -1.95
C GLY A 65 10.77 -6.74 -0.70
N SER A 66 11.65 -6.35 0.22
CA SER A 66 11.24 -5.61 1.43
C SER A 66 10.44 -4.34 1.09
N ARG A 67 9.49 -4.02 1.96
CA ARG A 67 8.65 -2.82 1.88
C ARG A 67 8.87 -1.94 3.09
N HIS A 68 8.77 -0.64 2.89
CA HIS A 68 8.73 0.33 3.98
C HIS A 68 7.31 0.84 4.13
N ILE A 69 6.83 0.85 5.37
CA ILE A 69 5.55 1.45 5.75
C ILE A 69 5.87 2.66 6.62
N ILE A 70 5.34 3.82 6.23
CA ILE A 70 5.46 5.06 6.98
C ILE A 70 4.11 5.35 7.59
N ALA A 71 4.09 5.63 8.90
CA ALA A 71 2.88 6.03 9.61
C ALA A 71 3.08 7.42 10.23
N THR A 72 2.18 8.35 9.91
CA THR A 72 2.20 9.72 10.43
C THR A 72 0.94 9.96 11.24
N LEU A 73 1.11 10.19 12.55
CA LEU A 73 0.02 10.53 13.46
C LEU A 73 -0.14 12.05 13.52
N MET A 74 -1.35 12.53 13.27
CA MET A 74 -1.73 13.94 13.39
C MET A 74 -2.92 14.06 14.33
N GLY A 75 -2.85 14.98 15.29
CA GLY A 75 -3.91 15.22 16.27
C GLY A 75 -3.50 16.26 17.30
N ASN A 76 -4.43 16.62 18.17
CA ASN A 76 -4.19 17.54 19.28
C ASN A 76 -4.04 16.74 20.58
N LYS A 77 -3.22 17.22 21.53
CA LYS A 77 -3.10 16.60 22.86
C LYS A 77 -4.38 16.73 23.68
N ASN A 78 -5.14 17.80 23.47
CA ASN A 78 -6.36 18.09 24.22
C ASN A 78 -7.60 17.42 23.62
N ASP A 79 -7.53 17.03 22.35
CA ASP A 79 -8.60 16.30 21.68
C ASP A 79 -8.19 14.84 21.63
N ASN A 80 -8.96 13.95 22.26
CA ASN A 80 -8.71 12.51 22.20
C ASN A 80 -8.95 11.91 20.80
N PHE A 81 -8.86 12.72 19.74
CA PHE A 81 -9.15 12.37 18.37
C PHE A 81 -8.04 12.86 17.44
N GLY A 82 -7.66 12.02 16.49
CA GLY A 82 -6.68 12.32 15.46
C GLY A 82 -6.80 11.33 14.31
N PHE A 83 -5.84 11.38 13.40
CA PHE A 83 -5.74 10.44 12.28
C PHE A 83 -4.31 9.96 12.11
N ILE A 84 -4.17 8.71 11.65
CA ILE A 84 -2.90 8.17 11.19
C ILE A 84 -2.96 7.99 9.67
N ALA A 85 -2.02 8.62 8.96
CA ALA A 85 -1.79 8.37 7.55
C ALA A 85 -0.74 7.26 7.42
N VAL A 86 -1.07 6.16 6.75
CA VAL A 86 -0.18 5.04 6.50
C VAL A 86 0.13 5.00 5.01
N LEU A 87 1.40 5.01 4.64
CA LEU A 87 1.91 4.97 3.27
C LEU A 87 2.81 3.75 3.11
N HIS A 88 2.78 3.06 1.97
CA HIS A 88 3.72 1.99 1.67
C HIS A 88 4.51 2.26 0.38
N GLY A 89 5.73 1.72 0.31
CA GLY A 89 6.58 1.82 -0.88
C GLY A 89 7.68 0.76 -0.95
N LYS A 90 8.31 0.63 -2.11
CA LYS A 90 9.51 -0.20 -2.32
C LYS A 90 10.61 0.33 -1.39
N ALA A 91 11.23 -0.53 -0.59
CA ALA A 91 12.38 -0.13 0.22
C ALA A 91 13.49 0.32 -0.75
N GLY A 92 13.73 1.63 -0.85
CA GLY A 92 14.78 2.15 -1.71
C GLY A 92 16.14 1.61 -1.27
N ARG A 93 16.96 1.17 -2.23
CA ARG A 93 18.43 1.26 -2.04
C ARG A 93 18.71 2.72 -1.71
N ARG A 94 19.38 3.00 -0.59
CA ARG A 94 19.88 4.34 -0.23
C ARG A 94 20.29 5.06 -1.52
N THR A 95 19.54 6.07 -1.92
CA THR A 95 20.02 7.03 -2.91
C THR A 95 21.31 7.58 -2.33
N LYS A 96 22.47 7.27 -2.92
CA LYS A 96 23.69 8.01 -2.61
C LYS A 96 23.35 9.47 -2.91
N ARG A 97 23.27 10.30 -1.87
CA ARG A 97 23.37 11.74 -2.03
C ARG A 97 24.69 11.98 -2.75
N THR A 98 24.61 12.52 -3.97
CA THR A 98 25.71 13.24 -4.60
C THR A 98 25.97 14.53 -3.85
#